data_AF-A0A7J8UM35-F1
#
_entry.id   AF-A0A7J8UM35-F1
#
_cell.length_a   1.000
_cell.length_b   1.000
_cell.length_c   1.000
_cell.angle_alpha   90.00
_cell.angle_beta   90.00
_cell.angle_gamma   90.00
#
_symmetry.space_group_name_H-M   'P 1'
#
loop_
_entity.id
_entity.type
_entity.pdbx_description
1 polymer ?
#
loop_
_entity_poly.entity_id
_entity_poly.type
_entity_poly.pdbx_seq_one_letter_code
_entity_poly.pdbx_strand_id
1 'polypeptide(L)'
;MAIGGQDLICVRQNYSSTIPTSELRGYLEDLGDVMFSDGKSPSLLQRKMGDGKQKVPEVFNRILQSNTLQLASIAETSSKDGLTIICSKRGGNVFLHGHSNWLQTVPAKPEGILFKFVPITSLLTGIPGSGYLSHAINLYLRC
;
A
#
# COMPACT_ATOMS: atom_id res chain seq x y z
N MET A 1 9.06 17.11 -3.90
CA MET A 1 9.39 16.17 -2.82
C MET A 1 8.31 16.34 -1.76
N ALA A 2 7.77 15.25 -1.23
CA ALA A 2 6.78 15.32 -0.15
C ALA A 2 7.28 14.53 1.05
N ILE A 3 7.15 15.11 2.24
CA ILE A 3 7.57 14.57 3.53
C ILE A 3 6.32 14.55 4.42
N GLY A 4 6.09 13.45 5.12
CA GLY A 4 4.90 13.26 5.94
C GLY A 4 4.71 11.80 6.33
N GLY A 5 3.48 11.35 6.30
CA GLY A 5 3.12 9.96 6.57
C GLY A 5 2.28 9.44 5.42
N GLN A 6 2.33 8.14 5.19
CA GLN A 6 1.51 7.52 4.18
C GLN A 6 1.00 6.18 4.70
N ASP A 7 -0.30 5.99 4.56
CA ASP A 7 -1.04 4.76 4.85
C ASP A 7 -1.73 4.34 3.54
N LEU A 8 -1.29 3.23 2.96
CA LEU A 8 -1.68 2.77 1.63
C LEU A 8 -2.30 1.39 1.68
N ILE A 9 -3.32 1.22 0.85
CA ILE A 9 -3.86 -0.08 0.48
C ILE A 9 -3.95 -0.20 -1.03
N CYS A 10 -3.44 -1.30 -1.55
CA CYS A 10 -3.38 -1.60 -2.97
C CYS A 10 -3.91 -3.01 -3.21
N VAL A 11 -4.51 -3.23 -4.38
CA VAL A 11 -4.90 -4.56 -4.84
C VAL A 11 -4.20 -4.85 -6.15
N ARG A 12 -3.48 -5.97 -6.20
CA ARG A 12 -2.90 -6.51 -7.42
C ARG A 12 -3.79 -7.66 -7.90
N GLN A 13 -4.26 -7.56 -9.14
CA GLN A 13 -5.07 -8.57 -9.79
C GLN A 13 -4.21 -9.36 -10.78
N ASN A 14 -4.17 -10.68 -10.63
CA ASN A 14 -3.50 -11.59 -11.56
C ASN A 14 -4.42 -11.92 -12.76
N TYR A 15 -3.84 -12.32 -13.89
CA TYR A 15 -4.59 -12.71 -15.10
C TYR A 15 -5.54 -13.90 -14.88
N SER A 16 -5.29 -14.71 -13.85
CA SER A 16 -6.14 -15.85 -13.47
C SER A 16 -7.40 -15.43 -12.71
N SER A 17 -7.53 -14.15 -12.34
CA SER A 17 -8.68 -13.64 -11.59
C SER A 17 -9.88 -13.45 -12.50
N THR A 18 -11.03 -13.97 -12.08
CA THR A 18 -12.31 -13.83 -12.79
C THR A 18 -13.13 -12.63 -12.32
N ILE A 19 -12.62 -11.87 -11.33
CA ILE A 19 -13.35 -10.77 -10.70
C ILE A 19 -13.31 -9.53 -11.61
N PRO A 20 -14.46 -8.91 -11.94
CA PRO A 20 -14.48 -7.67 -12.70
C PRO A 20 -13.79 -6.52 -11.95
N THR A 21 -13.04 -5.68 -12.67
CA THR A 21 -12.31 -4.55 -12.08
C THR A 21 -13.25 -3.52 -11.42
N SER A 22 -14.47 -3.36 -11.92
CA SER A 22 -15.49 -2.47 -11.32
C SER A 22 -15.92 -2.95 -9.94
N GLU A 23 -16.09 -4.26 -9.76
CA GLU A 23 -16.45 -4.88 -8.48
C GLU A 23 -15.27 -4.80 -7.49
N LEU A 24 -14.06 -5.07 -7.99
CA LEU A 24 -12.81 -4.98 -7.22
C LEU A 24 -12.56 -3.55 -6.68
N ARG A 25 -12.88 -2.53 -7.49
CA ARG A 25 -12.80 -1.13 -7.06
C ARG A 25 -13.75 -0.85 -5.90
N GLY A 26 -14.99 -1.34 -5.99
CA GLY A 26 -15.96 -1.22 -4.90
C GLY A 26 -15.41 -1.82 -3.61
N TYR A 27 -14.93 -3.07 -3.65
CA TYR A 27 -14.33 -3.71 -2.47
C TYR A 27 -13.14 -2.96 -1.88
N LEU A 28 -12.31 -2.34 -2.73
CA LEU A 28 -11.18 -1.54 -2.27
C LEU A 28 -11.63 -0.23 -1.60
N GLU A 29 -12.66 0.42 -2.13
CA GLU A 29 -13.25 1.63 -1.55
C GLU A 29 -13.84 1.33 -0.15
N ASP A 30 -14.63 0.26 0.00
CA ASP A 30 -15.16 -0.10 1.33
C ASP A 30 -14.07 -0.49 2.31
N LEU A 31 -13.05 -1.21 1.86
CA LEU A 31 -11.93 -1.60 2.72
C LEU A 31 -11.15 -0.37 3.18
N GLY A 32 -10.92 0.60 2.28
CA GLY A 32 -10.30 1.87 2.58
C GLY A 32 -11.10 2.67 3.61
N ASP A 33 -12.41 2.78 3.43
CA ASP A 33 -13.30 3.48 4.37
C ASP A 33 -13.19 2.92 5.80
N VAL A 34 -13.15 1.59 5.92
CA VAL A 34 -13.06 0.91 7.22
C VAL A 34 -11.70 1.12 7.85
N MET A 35 -10.64 0.94 7.07
CA MET A 35 -9.26 1.01 7.56
C MET A 35 -8.88 2.44 7.98
N PHE A 36 -9.26 3.43 7.18
CA PHE A 36 -8.87 4.82 7.39
C PHE A 36 -9.83 5.61 8.29
N SER A 37 -11.02 5.09 8.58
CA SER A 37 -11.97 5.68 9.54
C SER A 37 -11.95 5.00 10.93
N ASP A 38 -10.90 4.24 11.26
CA ASP A 38 -10.80 3.48 12.52
C ASP A 38 -11.97 2.51 12.75
N GLY A 39 -12.49 1.89 11.69
CA GLY A 39 -13.63 0.98 11.76
C GLY A 39 -14.98 1.66 12.01
N LYS A 40 -15.06 3.00 11.98
CA LYS A 40 -16.31 3.76 12.20
C LYS A 40 -17.16 3.93 10.93
N SER A 41 -16.76 3.36 9.80
CA SER A 41 -17.46 3.57 8.54
C SER A 41 -18.83 2.86 8.49
N PRO A 42 -19.92 3.57 8.12
CA PRO A 42 -21.25 2.99 7.98
C PRO A 42 -21.44 2.10 6.73
N SER A 43 -20.53 2.12 5.75
CA SER A 43 -20.68 1.38 4.48
C SER A 43 -20.67 -0.15 4.65
N LEU A 44 -19.90 -0.69 5.61
CA LEU A 44 -19.95 -2.12 5.95
C LEU A 44 -21.28 -2.56 6.58
N LEU A 45 -21.92 -1.68 7.35
CA LEU A 45 -23.21 -1.99 7.99
C LEU A 45 -24.32 -2.09 6.93
N GLN A 46 -24.25 -1.30 5.85
CA GLN A 46 -25.22 -1.35 4.77
C GLN A 46 -25.06 -2.58 3.87
N ARG A 47 -23.84 -2.99 3.51
CA ARG A 47 -23.66 -4.18 2.66
C ARG A 47 -23.92 -5.50 3.40
N LYS A 48 -23.75 -5.53 4.73
CA LYS A 48 -24.10 -6.70 5.55
C LYS A 48 -25.60 -6.89 5.75
N MET A 49 -26.40 -5.84 5.56
CA MET A 49 -27.85 -5.83 5.77
C MET A 49 -28.67 -5.87 4.46
N GLY A 50 -28.00 -5.71 3.31
CA GLY A 50 -28.57 -5.88 1.97
C GLY A 50 -28.53 -7.32 1.49
N ASP A 51 -29.70 -7.85 1.18
CA ASP A 51 -30.03 -9.17 0.65
C ASP A 51 -29.06 -9.73 -0.43
N GLY A 52 -28.62 -10.98 -0.23
CA GLY A 52 -28.32 -11.95 -1.28
C GLY A 52 -27.16 -11.72 -2.29
N LYS A 53 -26.11 -12.56 -2.17
CA LYS A 53 -25.25 -13.10 -3.26
C LYS A 53 -23.94 -12.42 -3.69
N GLN A 54 -23.39 -11.42 -3.00
CA GLN A 54 -21.99 -11.01 -3.25
C GLN A 54 -21.04 -11.56 -2.18
N LYS A 55 -20.37 -12.67 -2.49
CA LYS A 55 -19.30 -13.22 -1.65
C LYS A 55 -18.09 -12.29 -1.75
N VAL A 56 -17.91 -11.41 -0.77
CA VAL A 56 -16.69 -10.59 -0.63
C VAL A 56 -15.48 -11.54 -0.69
N PRO A 57 -14.49 -11.31 -1.57
CA PRO A 57 -13.36 -12.22 -1.70
C PRO A 57 -12.63 -12.37 -0.36
N GLU A 58 -12.25 -13.60 -0.02
CA GLU A 58 -11.74 -13.96 1.32
C GLU A 58 -10.53 -13.11 1.76
N VAL A 59 -9.73 -12.64 0.80
CA VAL A 59 -8.55 -11.80 1.06
C VAL A 59 -8.91 -10.46 1.73
N PHE A 60 -10.04 -9.84 1.37
CA PHE A 60 -10.50 -8.60 2.00
C PHE A 60 -10.93 -8.85 3.44
N ASN A 61 -11.62 -9.96 3.70
CA ASN A 61 -12.00 -10.36 5.07
C ASN A 61 -10.77 -10.66 5.93
N ARG A 62 -9.74 -11.29 5.36
CA ARG A 62 -8.51 -11.59 6.08
C ARG A 62 -7.80 -10.32 6.54
N ILE A 63 -7.69 -9.30 5.68
CA ILE A 63 -7.08 -8.02 6.03
C ILE A 63 -7.86 -7.28 7.12
N LEU A 64 -9.20 -7.33 7.08
CA LEU A 64 -10.04 -6.75 8.14
C LEU A 64 -9.85 -7.45 9.51
N GLN A 65 -9.55 -8.75 9.50
CA GLN A 65 -9.34 -9.55 10.71
C GLN A 65 -7.87 -9.51 11.19
N SER A 66 -6.92 -9.23 10.30
CA SER A 66 -5.51 -9.06 10.64
C SER A 66 -5.33 -7.72 11.35
N ASN A 67 -5.15 -7.78 12.68
CA ASN A 67 -4.81 -6.60 13.48
C ASN A 67 -3.66 -5.81 12.84
N THR A 68 -3.83 -4.50 12.72
CA THR A 68 -2.93 -3.48 12.14
C THR A 68 -1.45 -3.57 12.62
N LEU A 69 -1.19 -4.31 13.70
CA LEU A 69 0.13 -4.48 14.32
C LEU A 69 1.11 -5.39 13.55
N GLN A 70 0.64 -6.25 12.64
CA GLN A 70 1.53 -7.08 11.81
C GLN A 70 2.01 -6.37 10.53
N LEU A 71 1.53 -5.15 10.27
CA LEU A 71 1.80 -4.39 9.06
C LEU A 71 2.94 -3.38 9.26
N ALA A 72 4.04 -3.79 9.88
CA ALA A 72 5.21 -2.94 10.00
C ALA A 72 5.87 -2.82 8.61
N SER A 73 5.75 -1.66 7.97
CA SER A 73 6.24 -1.30 6.64
C SER A 73 5.38 -1.79 5.46
N ILE A 74 5.27 -3.10 5.23
CA ILE A 74 4.51 -3.70 4.11
C ILE A 74 3.98 -5.07 4.54
N ALA A 75 2.70 -5.38 4.30
CA ALA A 75 2.26 -6.77 4.26
C ALA A 75 1.43 -7.08 3.02
N GLU A 76 1.52 -8.34 2.61
CA GLU A 76 0.85 -8.88 1.44
C GLU A 76 0.02 -10.10 1.84
N THR A 77 -1.20 -10.19 1.32
CA THR A 77 -2.03 -11.39 1.43
C THR A 77 -2.60 -11.73 0.07
N SER A 78 -2.58 -13.02 -0.28
CA SER A 78 -3.02 -13.50 -1.60
C SER A 78 -4.19 -14.48 -1.47
N SER A 79 -5.16 -14.44 -2.40
CA SER A 79 -6.24 -15.42 -2.52
C SER A 79 -6.05 -16.38 -3.69
N LYS A 80 -6.82 -17.47 -3.63
CA LYS A 80 -6.99 -18.41 -4.75
C LYS A 80 -7.64 -17.76 -5.98
N ASP A 81 -8.36 -16.65 -5.79
CA ASP A 81 -9.03 -15.89 -6.85
C ASP A 81 -8.08 -14.96 -7.62
N GLY A 82 -6.76 -15.13 -7.43
CA GLY A 82 -5.74 -14.34 -8.13
C GLY A 82 -5.63 -12.90 -7.65
N LEU A 83 -6.11 -12.58 -6.44
CA LEU A 83 -5.98 -11.24 -5.86
C LEU A 83 -4.89 -11.22 -4.80
N THR A 84 -4.06 -10.18 -4.80
CA THR A 84 -3.14 -9.87 -3.70
C THR A 84 -3.47 -8.50 -3.14
N ILE A 85 -3.77 -8.40 -1.85
CA ILE A 85 -3.87 -7.12 -1.15
C ILE A 85 -2.51 -6.79 -0.55
N ILE A 86 -2.04 -5.58 -0.80
CA ILE A 86 -0.78 -5.05 -0.31
C ILE A 86 -1.11 -3.81 0.51
N CYS A 87 -0.77 -3.82 1.78
CA CYS A 87 -0.90 -2.65 2.64
C CYS A 87 0.49 -2.17 3.03
N SER A 88 0.70 -0.85 3.04
CA SER A 88 1.98 -0.26 3.41
C SER A 88 1.77 1.00 4.24
N LYS A 89 2.55 1.14 5.31
CA LYS A 89 2.45 2.26 6.24
C LYS A 89 3.83 2.79 6.62
N ARG A 90 4.04 4.09 6.42
CA ARG A 90 5.32 4.78 6.62
C ARG A 90 5.17 6.17 7.21
N GLY A 91 6.18 6.66 7.92
CA GLY A 91 6.10 7.84 8.76
C GLY A 91 5.23 7.64 10.01
N GLY A 92 5.40 8.50 11.01
CA GLY A 92 4.76 8.38 12.32
C GLY A 92 5.20 7.14 13.12
N ASN A 93 4.43 6.81 14.15
CA ASN A 93 4.56 5.55 14.89
C ASN A 93 3.64 4.50 14.28
N VAL A 94 4.17 3.72 13.33
CA VAL A 94 3.42 2.69 12.58
C VAL A 94 2.84 1.58 13.46
N PHE A 95 3.29 1.43 14.70
CA PHE A 95 2.80 0.44 15.65
C PHE A 95 1.51 0.86 16.38
N LEU A 96 1.04 2.10 16.19
CA LEU A 96 -0.22 2.54 16.79
C LEU A 96 -1.42 1.92 16.07
N HIS A 97 -2.37 1.44 16.87
CA HIS A 97 -3.65 0.99 16.34
C HIS A 97 -4.53 2.19 15.96
N GLY A 98 -5.14 2.09 14.79
CA GLY A 98 -6.00 3.11 14.23
C GLY A 98 -5.24 4.13 13.38
N HIS A 99 -5.84 4.46 12.24
CA HIS A 99 -5.38 5.50 11.34
C HIS A 99 -5.31 6.86 12.05
N SER A 100 -6.34 7.28 12.80
CA SER A 100 -6.34 8.61 13.43
C SER A 100 -5.22 8.77 14.46
N ASN A 101 -5.00 7.76 15.30
CA ASN A 101 -3.95 7.79 16.32
C ASN A 101 -2.55 7.85 15.68
N TRP A 102 -2.34 7.04 14.65
CA TRP A 102 -1.10 7.09 13.86
C TRP A 102 -0.90 8.47 13.21
N LEU A 103 -1.95 9.03 12.60
CA LEU A 103 -1.87 10.30 11.88
C LEU A 103 -1.39 11.45 12.78
N GLN A 104 -1.79 11.46 14.06
CA GLN A 104 -1.32 12.45 15.04
C GLN A 104 0.20 12.39 15.31
N THR A 105 0.84 11.24 15.05
CA THR A 105 2.29 11.08 15.27
C THR A 105 3.15 11.45 14.06
N VAL A 106 2.53 11.57 12.88
CA VAL A 106 3.22 11.88 11.62
C VAL A 106 4.01 13.19 11.69
N PRO A 107 3.48 14.31 12.21
CA PRO A 107 4.23 15.56 12.28
C PRO A 107 5.52 15.46 13.12
N ALA A 108 5.52 14.63 14.16
CA ALA A 108 6.67 14.46 15.05
C ALA A 108 7.74 13.51 14.49
N LYS A 109 7.34 12.55 13.64
CA LYS A 109 8.24 11.55 13.04
C LYS A 109 7.92 11.35 11.55
N PRO A 110 8.08 12.36 10.69
CA PRO A 110 7.73 12.22 9.28
C PRO A 110 8.77 11.39 8.51
N GLU A 111 8.35 10.87 7.38
CA GLU A 111 9.18 10.13 6.43
C GLU A 111 8.98 10.69 5.02
N GLY A 112 9.94 10.47 4.13
CA GLY A 112 9.78 10.89 2.73
C GLY A 112 8.74 10.02 2.03
N ILE A 113 7.67 10.65 1.54
CA ILE A 113 6.54 9.97 0.88
C ILE A 113 6.52 10.15 -0.64
N LEU A 114 7.22 11.14 -1.17
CA LEU A 114 7.37 11.28 -2.61
C LEU A 114 8.75 11.85 -2.94
N PHE A 115 9.50 11.09 -3.70
CA PHE A 115 10.85 11.43 -4.13
C PHE A 115 10.90 11.69 -5.62
N LYS A 116 11.81 12.57 -6.03
CA LYS A 116 12.27 12.67 -7.40
C LYS A 116 13.77 12.42 -7.36
N PHE A 117 14.23 11.44 -8.12
CA PHE A 117 15.63 11.05 -8.14
C PHE A 117 16.30 11.57 -9.41
N VAL A 118 17.60 11.83 -9.29
CA VAL A 118 18.51 12.03 -10.42
C VAL A 118 19.51 10.87 -10.42
N PRO A 119 20.03 10.44 -11.57
CA PRO A 119 21.07 9.42 -11.61
C PRO A 119 22.26 9.85 -10.75
N ILE A 120 22.79 8.94 -9.92
CA ILE A 120 23.96 9.24 -9.07
C ILE A 120 25.16 9.69 -9.89
N THR A 121 25.26 9.26 -11.15
CA THR A 121 26.28 9.67 -12.12
C THR A 121 26.27 11.18 -12.40
N SER A 122 25.14 11.85 -12.22
CA SER A 122 25.02 13.32 -12.36
C SER A 122 25.85 14.06 -11.31
N LEU A 123 26.15 13.41 -10.17
CA LEU A 123 27.01 13.97 -9.12
C LEU A 123 28.50 13.75 -9.40
N LEU A 124 28.85 12.97 -10.43
CA LEU A 124 30.22 12.55 -10.74
C LEU A 124 30.76 13.16 -12.04
N THR A 125 30.09 14.19 -12.57
CA THR A 125 30.54 14.87 -13.79
C THR A 125 31.96 15.41 -13.62
N GLY A 126 32.85 15.07 -14.55
CA GLY A 126 34.26 15.49 -14.50
C GLY A 126 35.18 14.61 -13.65
N ILE A 127 34.65 13.61 -12.93
CA ILE A 127 35.48 12.65 -12.19
C ILE A 127 36.00 11.56 -13.14
N PRO A 128 37.32 11.36 -13.25
CA PRO A 128 37.90 10.28 -14.03
C PRO A 128 37.36 8.91 -13.59
N GLY A 129 37.01 8.05 -14.55
CA GLY A 129 36.47 6.71 -14.27
C GLY A 129 34.97 6.66 -13.94
N SER A 130 34.25 7.78 -13.92
CA SER A 130 32.78 7.82 -13.75
C SER A 130 32.02 7.03 -14.84
N GLY A 131 32.63 6.82 -16.00
CA GLY A 131 32.11 5.94 -17.06
C GLY A 131 31.94 4.49 -16.62
N TYR A 132 32.81 3.96 -15.74
CA TYR A 132 32.68 2.58 -15.25
C TYR A 132 31.43 2.39 -14.38
N LEU A 133 31.10 3.37 -13.53
CA LEU A 133 29.88 3.31 -12.73
C LEU A 133 28.63 3.41 -13.61
N SER A 134 28.64 4.31 -14.60
CA SER A 134 27.55 4.40 -15.58
C SER A 134 27.34 3.06 -16.30
N HIS A 135 28.43 2.38 -16.68
CA HIS A 135 28.37 1.07 -17.31
C HIS A 135 27.81 0.00 -16.36
N ALA A 136 28.30 -0.07 -15.12
CA ALA A 136 27.82 -1.03 -14.11
C ALA A 136 26.33 -0.84 -13.79
N ILE A 137 25.86 0.40 -13.65
CA ILE A 137 24.44 0.71 -13.45
C ILE A 137 23.60 0.24 -14.64
N ASN A 138 24.05 0.52 -15.87
CA ASN A 138 23.35 0.09 -17.07
C ASN A 138 23.27 -1.44 -17.19
N LEU A 139 24.30 -2.17 -16.75
CA LEU A 139 24.27 -3.62 -16.68
C LEU A 139 23.24 -4.10 -15.64
N TYR A 140 23.26 -3.53 -14.44
CA TYR A 140 22.32 -3.88 -13.36
C TYR A 140 20.85 -3.69 -13.77
N LEU A 141 20.53 -2.59 -14.45
CA LEU A 141 19.15 -2.26 -14.84
C LEU A 141 18.61 -3.06 -16.05
N ARG A 142 19.46 -3.79 -16.77
CA ARG A 142 19.06 -4.61 -17.93
C ARG A 142 18.83 -6.08 -17.60
N CYS A 143 19.16 -6.49 -16.38
CA CYS A 143 18.84 -7.82 -15.85
C CYS A 143 17.38 -7.87 -15.40
#